data_AF-A0A9X4ED57-F1
#
_entry.id   AF-A0A9X4ED57-F1
#
_cell.length_a   1.000
_cell.length_b   1.000
_cell.length_c   1.000
_cell.angle_alpha   90.00
_cell.angle_beta   90.00
_cell.angle_gamma   90.00
#
_symmetry.space_group_name_H-M   'P 1'
#
loop_
_entity.id
_entity.type
_entity.pdbx_description
1 polymer ?
#
loop_
_entity_poly.entity_id
_entity_poly.type
_entity_poly.pdbx_seq_one_letter_code
_entity_poly.pdbx_strand_id
1 'polypeptide(L)' 'MSALSPIVSEHESEEAAVHYDRWFREKVRASQEDDRPLIPHDAVMAEMDDIIRAAEERALRRNSTSSK' A
#
# COMPACT_ATOMS: atom_id res chain seq x y z
N MET A 1 23.23 15.41 4.15
CA MET A 1 21.78 15.21 4.11
C MET A 1 21.22 15.84 5.36
N SER A 2 20.41 16.89 5.20
CA SER A 2 19.82 17.59 6.33
C SER A 2 18.70 16.74 6.91
N ALA A 3 18.81 16.41 8.20
CA ALA A 3 17.74 15.73 8.91
C ALA A 3 16.54 16.68 9.06
N LEU A 4 15.35 16.20 8.76
CA LEU A 4 14.12 16.99 8.90
C LEU A 4 13.50 16.74 10.28
N SER A 5 12.93 17.79 10.88
CA SER A 5 12.21 17.66 12.14
C SER A 5 10.87 16.94 11.91
N PRO A 6 10.49 15.98 12.77
CA PRO A 6 9.19 15.29 12.70
C PRO A 6 7.96 16.22 12.75
N ILE A 7 8.12 17.44 13.28
CA ILE A 7 7.04 18.45 13.31
C ILE A 7 6.81 19.04 11.91
N VAL A 8 7.86 19.14 11.10
CA VAL A 8 7.87 19.80 9.79
C VAL A 8 7.67 18.79 8.65
N SER A 9 8.17 17.57 8.82
CA SER A 9 8.12 16.52 7.80
C SER A 9 7.98 15.14 8.43
N GLU A 10 7.21 14.27 7.78
CA GLU A 10 7.12 12.85 8.13
C GLU A 10 8.35 12.05 7.70
N HIS A 11 9.21 12.61 6.84
CA HIS A 11 10.43 11.97 6.37
C HIS A 11 11.64 12.39 7.20
N GLU A 12 12.54 11.44 7.43
CA GLU A 12 13.76 11.63 8.25
C GLU A 12 14.78 12.59 7.60
N SER A 13 14.78 12.70 6.27
CA SER A 13 15.73 13.53 5.52
C SER A 13 15.09 14.16 4.29
N GLU A 14 15.70 15.27 3.82
CA GLU A 14 15.32 15.91 2.57
C GLU A 14 15.44 14.98 1.36
N GLU A 15 16.47 14.13 1.34
CA GLU A 15 16.68 13.17 0.26
C GLU A 15 15.54 12.13 0.22
N ALA A 16 15.17 11.58 1.38
CA ALA A 16 14.05 10.63 1.48
C ALA A 16 12.72 11.27 1.02
N ALA A 17 12.48 12.53 1.39
CA ALA A 17 11.30 13.28 0.96
C ALA A 17 11.26 13.49 -0.57
N VAL A 18 12.40 13.84 -1.18
CA VAL A 18 12.50 14.02 -2.64
C VAL A 18 12.31 12.70 -3.39
N HIS A 19 12.87 11.60 -2.87
CA HIS A 19 12.64 10.27 -3.45
C HIS A 19 11.18 9.86 -3.37
N TYR A 20 10.54 10.09 -2.22
CA TYR A 20 9.12 9.81 -2.03
C TYR A 20 8.25 10.64 -2.99
N ASP A 21 8.47 11.96 -3.08
CA ASP A 21 7.72 12.84 -3.99
C ASP A 21 7.85 12.38 -5.45
N ARG A 22 9.05 12.03 -5.90
CA ARG A 22 9.26 11.51 -7.26
C ARG A 22 8.45 10.25 -7.52
N TRP A 23 8.57 9.25 -6.63
CA TRP A 23 7.85 7.99 -6.75
C TRP A 23 6.32 8.21 -6.68
N PHE A 24 5.86 9.05 -5.76
CA PHE A 24 4.44 9.32 -5.57
C PHE A 24 3.81 9.96 -6.80
N ARG A 25 4.49 10.94 -7.42
CA ARG A 25 4.04 11.57 -8.66
C ARG A 25 3.97 10.58 -9.82
N GLU A 26 4.96 9.68 -9.94
CA GLU A 26 4.95 8.63 -10.96
C GLU A 26 3.79 7.65 -10.75
N LYS A 27 3.56 7.22 -9.50
CA LYS A 27 2.44 6.36 -9.14
C LYS A 27 1.08 7.02 -9.43
N VAL A 28 0.92 8.29 -9.09
CA VAL A 28 -0.30 9.06 -9.36
C VAL A 28 -0.53 9.23 -10.87
N ARG A 29 0.54 9.46 -11.65
CA ARG A 29 0.43 9.53 -13.11
C ARG A 29 -0.03 8.20 -13.69
N ALA A 30 0.61 7.09 -13.30
CA ALA A 30 0.23 5.76 -13.75
C ALA A 30 -1.24 5.43 -13.42
N SER A 31 -1.73 5.84 -12.25
CA SER A 31 -3.14 5.68 -11.89
C SER A 31 -4.10 6.56 -12.70
N GLN A 32 -3.67 7.75 -13.13
CA GLN A 32 -4.49 8.64 -13.98
C GLN A 32 -4.51 8.18 -15.44
N GLU A 33 -3.45 7.55 -15.91
CA GLU A 33 -3.33 6.95 -17.25
C GLU A 33 -4.01 5.58 -17.33
N ASP A 34 -4.57 5.07 -16.23
CA ASP A 34 -5.28 3.80 -16.19
C ASP A 34 -6.71 3.94 -16.70
N ASP A 35 -6.98 3.36 -17.87
CA ASP A 35 -8.28 3.42 -18.54
C ASP A 35 -9.34 2.47 -17.95
N ARG A 36 -9.01 1.70 -16.91
CA ARG A 36 -9.99 0.82 -16.27
C ARG A 36 -11.12 1.64 -15.63
N PRO A 37 -12.37 1.15 -15.71
CA PRO A 37 -13.49 1.87 -15.12
C PRO A 37 -13.35 1.96 -13.60
N LEU A 38 -13.78 3.09 -13.04
CA LEU A 38 -13.90 3.25 -11.59
C LEU A 38 -14.92 2.25 -11.04
N ILE A 39 -14.61 1.69 -9.88
CA ILE A 39 -15.52 0.79 -9.16
C ILE A 39 -16.16 1.52 -7.96
N PRO A 40 -17.42 1.20 -7.61
CA PRO A 40 -18.07 1.74 -6.43
C PRO A 40 -17.32 1.35 -5.14
N HIS A 41 -17.49 2.15 -4.08
CA HIS A 41 -16.88 1.87 -2.78
C HIS A 41 -17.19 0.45 -2.27
N ASP A 42 -18.44 0.01 -2.36
CA ASP A 42 -18.86 -1.31 -1.89
C ASP A 42 -18.16 -2.45 -2.63
N ALA A 43 -17.83 -2.25 -3.91
CA ALA A 43 -17.07 -3.24 -4.69
C ALA A 43 -15.62 -3.34 -4.19
N VAL A 44 -14.98 -2.20 -3.88
CA VAL A 44 -13.64 -2.18 -3.26
C VAL A 44 -13.64 -2.95 -1.94
N MET A 45 -14.65 -2.73 -1.10
CA MET A 45 -14.76 -3.39 0.20
C MET A 45 -14.95 -4.90 0.06
N ALA A 46 -15.80 -5.34 -0.86
CA ALA A 46 -15.98 -6.76 -1.15
C ALA A 46 -14.68 -7.44 -1.64
N GLU A 47 -13.93 -6.78 -2.53
CA GLU A 47 -12.63 -7.28 -2.98
C GLU A 47 -11.61 -7.37 -1.83
N MET A 48 -11.62 -6.40 -0.91
CA MET A 48 -10.74 -6.38 0.25
C MET A 48 -11.05 -7.54 1.21
N ASP A 49 -12.33 -7.79 1.49
CA ASP A 49 -12.77 -8.90 2.34
C ASP A 49 -12.32 -10.25 1.78
N ASP A 50 -12.38 -10.43 0.47
CA ASP A 50 -11.92 -11.63 -0.20
C ASP A 50 -10.39 -11.82 -0.08
N ILE A 51 -9.62 -10.75 -0.23
CA ILE A 51 -8.15 -10.77 -0.05
C ILE A 51 -7.78 -11.15 1.39
N ILE A 52 -8.47 -10.57 2.37
CA ILE A 52 -8.24 -10.82 3.80
C ILE A 52 -8.56 -12.27 4.13
N ARG A 53 -9.75 -12.75 3.75
CA ARG A 53 -10.16 -14.15 3.97
C ARG A 53 -9.16 -15.14 3.37
N ALA A 54 -8.71 -14.89 2.14
CA ALA A 54 -7.71 -15.72 1.50
C ALA A 54 -6.36 -15.69 2.25
N ALA A 55 -5.96 -14.55 2.83
CA ALA A 55 -4.75 -14.44 3.64
C ALA A 55 -4.86 -15.19 4.98
N GLU A 56 -6.01 -15.11 5.64
CA GLU A 56 -6.31 -15.84 6.88
C GLU A 56 -6.29 -17.34 6.66
N GLU A 57 -6.95 -17.83 5.61
CA GLU A 57 -6.90 -19.26 5.25
C GLU A 57 -5.46 -19.74 5.01
N ARG A 58 -4.65 -18.94 4.30
CA ARG A 58 -3.23 -19.25 4.10
C ARG A 58 -2.48 -19.32 5.43
N ALA A 59 -2.78 -18.43 6.37
CA ALA A 59 -2.16 -18.43 7.69
C ALA A 59 -2.56 -19.68 8.50
N LEU A 60 -3.86 -19.99 8.56
CA LEU A 60 -4.37 -21.18 9.25
C LEU A 60 -3.76 -22.47 8.69
N ARG A 61 -3.64 -22.57 7.36
CA ARG A 61 -2.97 -23.71 6.70
C ARG A 61 -1.52 -23.84 7.16
N ARG A 62 -0.72 -22.76 7.10
CA ARG A 62 0.68 -22.78 7.58
C ARG A 62 0.79 -23.23 9.03
N ASN A 63 -0.06 -22.69 9.90
CA ASN A 63 -0.06 -23.04 11.32
C ASN A 63 -0.45 -24.51 11.56
N SER A 64 -1.39 -25.04 10.78
CA SER A 64 -1.77 -26.46 10.84
C SER A 64 -0.69 -27.41 10.32
N THR A 65 0.10 -26.99 9.32
CA THR A 65 1.23 -27.78 8.80
C THR A 65 2.47 -27.74 9.68
N SER A 66 2.67 -26.68 10.48
CA SER A 66 3.78 -26.60 11.46
C SER A 66 3.51 -27.35 12.76
N SER A 67 2.26 -27.75 13.02
CA SER A 67 1.86 -28.44 14.25
C SER A 67 1.81 -29.97 14.13
N LYS A 68 2.40 -30.54 13.07
CA LYS A 68 2.36 -31.97 12.75
C LYS A 68 3.75 -32.54 12.48
#